data_AF-A0A6J1FJP6-F1
#
_entry.id   AF-A0A6J1FJP6-F1
#
_cell.length_a   1.000
_cell.length_b   1.000
_cell.length_c   1.000
_cell.angle_alpha   90.00
_cell.angle_beta   90.00
_cell.angle_gamma   90.00
#
_symmetry.space_group_name_H-M   'P 1'
#
loop_
_entity.id
_entity.type
_entity.pdbx_description
1 polymer ?
#
loop_
_entity_poly.entity_id
_entity_poly.type
_entity_poly.pdbx_seq_one_letter_code
_entity_poly.pdbx_strand_id
1 'polypeptide(L)'
;MGSNEEWRKNADTHKMKPEDVKAAGVEASKRPPGHHPGTTLHQRRSLPYSITTMTIAGLFIVGAIGYITLYTMKKPEASAKDVAKVATNVAEPEDTKPRK
;
A
#
# COMPACT_ATOMS: atom_id res chain seq x y z
N MET A 1 51.91 -13.41 -17.29
CA MET A 1 50.97 -14.18 -18.12
C MET A 1 49.89 -14.71 -17.20
N GLY A 2 48.68 -14.16 -17.25
CA GLY A 2 47.54 -14.70 -16.50
C GLY A 2 47.25 -16.12 -16.98
N SER A 3 47.06 -17.06 -16.06
CA SER A 3 46.70 -18.44 -16.39
C SER A 3 45.46 -18.46 -17.30
N ASN A 4 45.48 -19.23 -18.40
CA ASN A 4 44.39 -19.38 -19.38
C ASN A 4 43.03 -19.86 -18.82
N GLU A 5 42.90 -19.98 -17.49
CA GLU A 5 41.77 -20.56 -16.77
C GLU A 5 41.05 -19.53 -15.89
N GLU A 6 41.52 -18.28 -15.88
CA GLU A 6 40.95 -17.21 -15.05
C GLU A 6 39.50 -16.90 -15.42
N TRP A 7 39.09 -17.16 -16.67
CA TRP A 7 37.70 -17.04 -17.13
C TRP A 7 36.73 -17.95 -16.35
N ARG A 8 37.19 -19.08 -15.81
CA ARG A 8 36.35 -20.02 -15.03
C ARG A 8 35.86 -19.41 -13.72
N LYS A 9 36.54 -18.40 -13.18
CA LYS A 9 36.14 -17.69 -11.95
C LYS A 9 35.00 -16.71 -12.18
N ASN A 10 34.83 -16.24 -13.42
CA ASN A 10 33.85 -15.22 -13.80
C ASN A 10 32.73 -15.75 -14.71
N ALA A 11 32.67 -17.06 -14.94
CA ALA A 11 31.67 -17.69 -15.81
C ALA A 11 30.25 -17.53 -15.23
N ASP A 12 29.29 -17.09 -16.06
CA ASP A 12 27.89 -16.99 -15.65
C ASP A 12 27.25 -18.38 -15.56
N THR A 13 27.07 -18.85 -14.33
CA THR A 13 26.46 -20.15 -14.02
C THR A 13 24.98 -20.05 -13.66
N HIS A 14 24.36 -18.87 -13.78
CA HIS A 14 22.98 -18.65 -13.33
C HIS A 14 21.92 -19.43 -14.14
N LYS A 15 22.24 -19.86 -15.36
CA LYS A 15 21.33 -20.64 -16.23
C LYS A 15 21.76 -22.09 -16.43
N MET A 16 22.85 -22.53 -15.80
CA MET A 16 23.34 -23.90 -15.90
C MET A 16 22.71 -24.78 -14.82
N LYS A 17 22.50 -26.06 -15.12
CA LYS A 17 22.12 -27.03 -14.10
C LYS A 17 23.33 -27.29 -13.18
N PRO A 18 23.12 -27.65 -11.91
CA PRO A 18 24.21 -27.92 -10.98
C PRO A 18 25.20 -29.00 -11.47
N GLU A 19 24.71 -29.98 -12.21
CA GLU A 19 25.50 -31.04 -12.83
C GLU A 19 26.42 -30.50 -13.94
N ASP A 20 25.90 -29.60 -14.79
CA ASP A 20 26.66 -28.97 -15.88
C ASP A 20 27.74 -28.01 -15.35
N VAL A 21 27.45 -27.30 -14.24
CA VAL A 21 28.42 -26.42 -13.56
C VAL A 21 29.61 -27.22 -13.03
N LYS A 22 29.34 -28.39 -12.45
CA LYS A 22 30.36 -29.31 -11.95
C LYS A 22 31.18 -29.91 -13.10
N ALA A 23 30.53 -30.33 -14.18
CA ALA A 23 31.19 -30.86 -15.37
C ALA A 23 32.09 -29.82 -16.06
N ALA A 24 31.68 -28.55 -16.07
CA ALA A 24 32.45 -27.44 -16.65
C ALA A 24 33.57 -26.91 -15.73
N GLY A 25 33.65 -27.36 -14.47
CA GLY A 25 34.68 -26.94 -13.52
C GLY A 25 34.58 -25.48 -13.09
N VAL A 26 33.37 -24.90 -13.15
CA VAL A 26 33.09 -23.48 -12.84
C VAL A 26 32.36 -23.31 -11.51
N GLU A 27 32.51 -24.26 -10.59
CA GLU A 27 31.89 -24.19 -9.25
C GLU A 27 32.33 -22.95 -8.47
N ALA A 28 33.55 -22.46 -8.70
CA ALA A 28 34.11 -21.25 -8.09
C ALA A 28 33.43 -19.95 -8.55
N SER A 29 32.74 -19.95 -9.71
CA SER A 29 31.97 -18.79 -10.18
C SER A 29 30.52 -18.79 -9.69
N LYS A 30 30.11 -19.82 -8.93
CA LYS A 30 28.79 -19.87 -8.32
C LYS A 30 28.64 -18.70 -7.35
N ARG A 31 27.61 -17.87 -7.56
CA ARG A 31 27.29 -16.81 -6.62
C ARG A 31 26.97 -17.42 -5.25
N PRO A 32 27.46 -16.83 -4.14
CA PRO A 32 27.20 -17.35 -2.82
C PRO A 32 25.68 -17.40 -2.57
N PRO A 33 25.16 -18.49 -2.00
CA PRO A 33 23.75 -18.59 -1.65
C PRO A 33 23.40 -17.45 -0.67
N GLY A 34 22.31 -16.73 -0.96
CA GLY A 34 21.90 -15.55 -0.18
C GLY A 34 22.37 -14.20 -0.73
N HIS A 35 23.18 -14.16 -1.78
CA HIS A 35 23.37 -12.90 -2.52
C HIS A 35 22.09 -12.56 -3.26
N HIS A 36 21.43 -11.48 -2.84
CA HIS A 36 20.25 -10.94 -3.50
C HIS A 36 20.56 -10.79 -5.00
N PRO A 37 19.84 -11.49 -5.91
CA PRO A 37 20.03 -11.27 -7.33
C PRO A 37 19.79 -9.79 -7.57
N GLY A 38 20.81 -9.10 -8.10
CA GLY A 38 20.75 -7.67 -8.34
C GLY A 38 19.42 -7.31 -8.99
N THR A 39 18.76 -6.27 -8.46
CA THR A 39 17.53 -5.76 -9.05
C THR A 39 17.79 -5.45 -10.52
N THR A 40 16.91 -5.88 -11.42
CA THR A 40 16.94 -5.41 -12.82
C THR A 40 17.02 -3.89 -12.79
N LEU A 41 17.83 -3.28 -13.65
CA LEU A 41 17.87 -1.83 -13.80
C LEU A 41 16.42 -1.34 -14.03
N HIS A 42 15.90 -0.50 -13.12
CA HIS A 42 14.51 0.00 -13.04
C HIS A 42 13.42 -0.93 -12.47
N GLN A 43 13.72 -2.16 -12.00
CA GLN A 43 12.73 -3.03 -11.38
C GLN A 43 12.85 -3.04 -9.86
N ARG A 44 12.00 -2.26 -9.20
CA ARG A 44 11.89 -2.26 -7.74
C ARG A 44 11.03 -3.44 -7.28
N ARG A 45 11.66 -4.44 -6.67
CA ARG A 45 10.97 -5.65 -6.18
C ARG A 45 10.20 -5.45 -4.87
N SER A 46 10.51 -4.40 -4.11
CA SER A 46 9.90 -4.11 -2.80
C SER A 46 9.56 -2.63 -2.69
N LEU A 47 8.30 -2.34 -2.32
CA LEU A 47 7.83 -1.00 -2.00
C LEU A 47 8.31 -0.58 -0.59
N PRO A 48 8.40 0.73 -0.28
CA PRO A 48 8.96 1.20 0.99
C PRO A 48 7.99 0.95 2.15
N TYR A 49 6.72 0.72 1.82
CA TYR A 49 5.64 0.37 2.71
C TYR A 49 4.97 -0.90 2.19
N SER A 50 4.52 -1.73 3.13
CA SER A 50 3.75 -2.92 2.78
C SER A 50 2.40 -2.53 2.18
N ILE A 51 1.85 -3.41 1.33
CA ILE A 51 0.50 -3.24 0.77
C ILE A 51 -0.51 -3.04 1.90
N THR A 52 -0.40 -3.84 2.96
CA THR A 52 -1.26 -3.76 4.16
C THR A 52 -1.23 -2.38 4.80
N THR A 53 -0.03 -1.81 4.99
CA THR A 53 0.13 -0.46 5.56
C THR A 53 -0.55 0.59 4.68
N MET A 54 -0.37 0.51 3.36
CA MET A 54 -1.00 1.43 2.42
C MET A 54 -2.53 1.31 2.42
N THR A 55 -3.06 0.10 2.50
CA THR A 55 -4.52 -0.14 2.58
C THR A 55 -5.12 0.44 3.85
N ILE A 56 -4.49 0.20 5.01
CA ILE A 56 -4.96 0.74 6.29
C ILE A 56 -4.94 2.28 6.26
N ALA A 57 -3.85 2.88 5.78
CA ALA A 57 -3.74 4.33 5.68
C ALA A 57 -4.81 4.92 4.74
N GLY A 58 -5.03 4.29 3.58
CA GLY A 58 -6.06 4.71 2.63
C GLY A 58 -7.47 4.66 3.22
N LEU A 59 -7.83 3.56 3.91
CA LEU A 59 -9.12 3.43 4.58
C LEU A 59 -9.29 4.50 5.67
N PHE A 60 -8.23 4.80 6.42
CA PHE A 60 -8.28 5.81 7.46
C PHE A 60 -8.54 7.22 6.89
N ILE A 61 -7.87 7.57 5.80
CA ILE A 61 -8.07 8.86 5.10
C ILE A 61 -9.51 8.97 4.60
N VAL A 62 -10.02 7.93 3.93
CA VAL A 62 -11.39 7.93 3.40
C VAL A 62 -12.41 8.03 4.53
N GLY A 63 -12.22 7.29 5.62
CA GLY A 63 -13.08 7.35 6.79
C GLY A 63 -13.09 8.73 7.46
N ALA A 64 -11.92 9.35 7.61
CA ALA A 64 -11.81 10.70 8.19
C ALA A 64 -12.51 11.75 7.32
N ILE A 65 -12.29 11.73 5.99
CA ILE A 65 -12.96 12.64 5.05
C ILE A 65 -14.48 12.41 5.08
N GLY A 66 -14.93 11.16 5.06
CA GLY A 66 -16.35 10.82 5.14
C GLY A 66 -16.99 11.30 6.43
N TYR A 67 -16.32 11.09 7.57
CA TYR A 67 -16.80 11.55 8.88
C TYR A 67 -16.90 13.08 8.93
N ILE A 68 -15.86 13.79 8.51
CA ILE A 68 -15.86 15.25 8.47
C ILE A 68 -16.98 15.75 7.55
N THR A 69 -17.14 15.17 6.37
CA THR A 69 -18.17 15.55 5.41
C THR A 69 -19.57 15.37 5.99
N LEU A 70 -19.83 14.23 6.64
CA LEU A 70 -21.11 13.98 7.31
C LEU A 70 -21.35 14.96 8.46
N TYR A 71 -20.31 15.36 9.16
CA TYR A 71 -20.42 16.31 10.28
C TYR A 71 -20.65 17.75 9.79
N THR A 72 -19.89 18.20 8.79
CA THR A 72 -19.98 19.58 8.27
C THR A 72 -21.21 19.81 7.41
N MET A 73 -21.65 18.78 6.68
CA MET A 73 -22.85 18.84 5.84
C MET A 73 -24.07 18.21 6.52
N LYS A 74 -24.01 17.99 7.84
CA LYS A 74 -25.14 17.47 8.61
C LYS A 74 -26.33 18.39 8.41
N LYS A 75 -27.48 17.85 7.98
CA LYS A 75 -28.72 18.64 7.94
C LYS A 75 -29.04 19.12 9.37
N PRO A 76 -29.46 20.38 9.56
CA PRO A 76 -29.94 20.85 10.84
C PRO A 76 -31.15 20.00 11.25
N GLU A 77 -31.02 19.28 12.35
CA GLU A 77 -32.11 18.47 12.90
C GLU A 77 -33.12 19.39 13.60
N ALA A 78 -34.40 19.03 13.52
CA ALA A 78 -35.43 19.71 14.29
C ALA A 78 -35.11 19.55 15.79
N SER A 79 -35.09 20.65 16.54
CA SER A 79 -34.87 20.57 17.97
C SER A 79 -36.04 19.87 18.64
N ALA A 80 -35.80 19.15 19.74
CA ALA A 80 -36.87 18.53 20.53
C ALA A 80 -37.96 19.54 20.95
N LYS A 81 -37.56 20.81 21.15
CA LYS A 81 -38.47 21.92 21.41
C LYS A 81 -39.38 22.21 20.22
N ASP A 82 -38.83 22.21 19.01
CA ASP A 82 -39.59 22.46 17.78
C ASP A 82 -40.59 21.32 17.55
N VAL A 83 -40.17 20.06 17.78
CA VAL A 83 -41.05 18.88 17.72
C VAL A 83 -42.18 18.95 18.75
N ALA A 84 -41.88 19.34 19.99
CA ALA A 84 -42.87 19.48 21.05
C ALA A 84 -43.93 20.54 20.70
N LYS A 85 -43.50 21.71 20.21
CA LYS A 85 -44.41 22.76 19.76
C LYS A 85 -45.37 22.27 18.68
N VAL A 86 -44.86 21.54 17.69
CA VAL A 86 -45.68 20.93 16.62
C VAL A 86 -46.67 19.93 17.21
N ALA A 87 -46.22 19.04 18.10
CA ALA A 87 -47.08 18.04 18.74
C ALA A 87 -48.20 18.67 19.59
N THR A 88 -47.94 19.83 20.19
CA THR A 88 -48.92 20.59 20.98
C THR A 88 -49.78 21.58 20.17
N ASN A 89 -49.63 21.63 18.83
CA ASN A 89 -50.29 22.60 17.94
C ASN A 89 -50.02 24.07 18.27
N VAL A 90 -48.86 24.38 18.86
CA VAL A 90 -48.43 25.75 19.21
C VAL A 90 -47.22 26.18 18.38
N ALA A 91 -46.91 25.44 17.32
CA ALA A 91 -45.80 25.75 16.43
C ALA A 91 -46.13 26.93 15.51
N GLU A 92 -45.18 27.83 15.36
CA GLU A 92 -45.21 28.86 14.33
C GLU A 92 -44.54 28.35 13.04
N PRO A 93 -44.82 28.95 11.88
CA PRO A 93 -44.15 28.59 10.61
C PRO A 93 -42.62 28.71 10.68
N GLU A 94 -42.11 29.48 11.63
CA GLU A 94 -40.67 29.61 11.89
C GLU A 94 -40.05 28.42 12.61
N ASP A 95 -40.84 27.64 13.34
CA ASP A 95 -40.38 26.46 14.09
C ASP A 95 -40.26 25.21 13.19
N THR A 96 -40.77 25.25 11.95
CA THR A 96 -40.80 24.09 11.02
C THR A 96 -39.81 24.22 9.85
N LYS A 97 -39.14 25.37 9.71
CA LYS A 97 -38.11 25.57 8.67
C LYS A 97 -36.74 25.07 9.14
N PRO A 98 -35.91 24.51 8.23
CA PRO A 98 -34.53 24.17 8.56
C PRO A 98 -33.79 25.39 9.10
N ARG A 99 -33.14 25.25 10.27
CA ARG A 99 -32.29 26.31 10.82
C ARG A 99 -31.10 26.54 9.87
N LYS A 100 -30.76 27.81 9.64
CA LYS A 100 -29.55 28.19 8.88
C LYS A 100 -28.31 27.98 9.72
#